data_AF-A0AAE6ZK72-F1
#
_entry.id   AF-A0AAE6ZK72-F1
#
_cell.length_a   1.000
_cell.length_b   1.000
_cell.length_c   1.000
_cell.angle_alpha   90.00
_cell.angle_beta   90.00
_cell.angle_gamma   90.00
#
_symmetry.space_group_name_H-M   'P 1'
#
loop_
_entity.id
_entity.type
_entity.pdbx_description
1 polymer ?
#
loop_
_entity_poly.entity_id
_entity_poly.type
_entity_poly.pdbx_seq_one_letter_code
_entity_poly.pdbx_strand_id
1 'polypeptide(L)'
;MNIWKYYLPATVWIILILILCTLPGNDIPSNSFLTKIHFDKIVHFGLFGGIVLFLSLGVYWHYKQISSRTLWLFVALAAIYGFIIELIQKYWAIGRSFDGYDIIADTLGAIAGVFVFQLVRYLFFRQPK
;
A
#
# COMPACT_ATOMS: atom_id res chain seq x y z
N MET A 1 -21.81 12.11 12.48
CA MET A 1 -21.47 11.13 11.44
C MET A 1 -20.05 10.63 11.72
N ASN A 2 -19.85 9.35 12.01
CA ASN A 2 -18.57 8.84 12.52
C ASN A 2 -17.57 8.65 11.37
N ILE A 3 -16.75 9.68 11.12
CA ILE A 3 -15.79 9.73 10.01
C ILE A 3 -14.80 8.56 10.00
N TRP A 4 -14.46 8.03 11.18
CA TRP A 4 -13.53 6.92 11.37
C TRP A 4 -13.90 5.66 10.59
N LYS A 5 -15.20 5.40 10.36
CA LYS A 5 -15.67 4.22 9.64
C LYS A 5 -15.17 4.16 8.19
N TYR A 6 -14.97 5.33 7.55
CA TYR A 6 -14.48 5.40 6.17
C TYR A 6 -12.98 5.14 6.05
N TYR A 7 -12.22 5.37 7.12
CA TYR A 7 -10.77 5.17 7.15
C TYR A 7 -10.35 3.84 7.79
N LEU A 8 -11.28 3.14 8.45
CA LEU A 8 -11.03 1.85 9.08
C LEU A 8 -10.36 0.83 8.14
N PRO A 9 -10.78 0.66 6.87
CA PRO A 9 -10.11 -0.27 5.96
C PRO A 9 -8.64 0.11 5.72
N ALA A 10 -8.34 1.40 5.55
CA ALA A 10 -6.97 1.88 5.37
C ALA A 10 -6.12 1.67 6.62
N THR A 11 -6.67 1.95 7.81
CA THR A 11 -5.96 1.72 9.08
C THR A 11 -5.64 0.25 9.29
N VAL A 12 -6.61 -0.65 9.09
CA VAL A 12 -6.38 -2.10 9.19
C VAL A 12 -5.33 -2.55 8.18
N TRP A 13 -5.38 -2.04 6.95
CA TRP A 13 -4.42 -2.39 5.91
C TRP A 13 -3.00 -1.94 6.23
N ILE A 14 -2.82 -0.71 6.74
CA ILE A 14 -1.51 -0.20 7.16
C ILE A 14 -0.92 -1.05 8.30
N ILE A 15 -1.73 -1.42 9.29
CA ILE A 15 -1.28 -2.30 10.40
C ILE A 15 -0.90 -3.68 9.86
N LEU A 16 -1.69 -4.23 8.95
CA LEU A 16 -1.41 -5.51 8.30
C LEU A 16 -0.07 -5.46 7.54
N ILE A 17 0.22 -4.38 6.82
CA ILE A 17 1.50 -4.21 6.11
C ILE A 17 2.66 -4.18 7.10
N LEU A 18 2.55 -3.42 8.19
CA LEU A 18 3.59 -3.40 9.23
C LEU A 18 3.91 -4.81 9.70
N ILE A 19 2.89 -5.59 10.05
CA ILE A 19 3.05 -6.96 10.52
C ILE A 19 3.71 -7.81 9.42
N LEU A 20 3.12 -7.86 8.21
CA LEU A 20 3.60 -8.74 7.14
C LEU A 20 5.04 -8.43 6.70
N CYS A 21 5.41 -7.15 6.62
CA CYS A 21 6.76 -6.75 6.22
C CYS A 21 7.78 -6.95 7.35
N THR A 22 7.37 -6.99 8.62
CA THR A 22 8.28 -7.19 9.76
C THR A 22 8.27 -8.61 10.34
N LEU A 23 7.41 -9.50 9.84
CA LEU A 23 7.43 -10.91 10.19
C LEU A 23 8.82 -11.52 9.93
N PRO A 24 9.34 -12.36 10.86
CA PRO A 24 10.64 -12.98 10.73
C PRO A 24 10.80 -13.72 9.39
N GLY A 25 11.92 -13.49 8.70
CA GLY A 25 12.13 -14.02 7.35
C GLY A 25 12.13 -15.55 7.27
N ASN A 26 12.47 -16.22 8.37
CA ASN A 26 12.48 -17.68 8.51
C ASN A 26 11.07 -18.30 8.52
N ASP A 27 10.03 -17.51 8.79
CA ASP A 27 8.65 -17.99 8.81
C ASP A 27 7.99 -17.91 7.42
N ILE A 28 8.70 -17.38 6.42
CA ILE A 28 8.21 -17.26 5.04
C ILE A 28 8.58 -18.53 4.26
N PRO A 29 7.60 -19.25 3.67
CA PRO A 29 7.89 -20.45 2.89
C PRO A 29 8.79 -20.12 1.70
N SER A 30 10.01 -20.66 1.68
CA SER A 30 10.96 -20.48 0.58
C SER A 30 10.68 -21.48 -0.55
N ASN A 31 9.73 -21.14 -1.42
CA ASN A 31 9.58 -21.84 -2.70
C ASN A 31 10.55 -21.25 -3.73
N SER A 32 11.44 -22.08 -4.28
CA SER A 32 12.43 -21.71 -5.30
C SER A 32 11.82 -20.96 -6.50
N PHE A 33 10.59 -21.31 -6.90
CA PHE A 33 9.89 -20.61 -7.97
C PHE A 33 9.49 -19.17 -7.58
N LEU A 34 8.96 -18.97 -6.37
CA LEU A 34 8.52 -17.65 -5.89
C LEU A 34 9.69 -16.69 -5.71
N THR A 35 10.82 -17.20 -5.22
CA THR A 35 12.06 -16.42 -5.13
C THR A 35 12.57 -16.00 -6.50
N LYS A 36 12.49 -16.89 -7.51
CA LYS A 36 12.97 -16.61 -8.87
C LYS A 36 12.17 -15.53 -9.60
N ILE A 37 10.89 -15.39 -9.29
CA ILE A 37 10.03 -14.35 -9.87
C ILE A 37 9.99 -13.05 -9.05
N HIS A 38 10.80 -12.95 -7.99
CA HIS A 38 10.77 -11.80 -7.07
C HIS A 38 9.34 -11.49 -6.58
N PHE A 39 8.61 -12.54 -6.17
CA PHE A 39 7.20 -12.45 -5.81
C PHE A 39 6.95 -11.48 -4.65
N ASP A 40 7.92 -11.37 -3.73
CA ASP A 40 7.94 -10.38 -2.66
C ASP A 40 7.74 -8.95 -3.20
N LYS A 41 8.39 -8.59 -4.32
CA LYS A 41 8.24 -7.25 -4.93
C LYS A 41 6.83 -7.02 -5.48
N ILE A 42 6.21 -8.06 -6.01
CA ILE A 42 4.81 -8.01 -6.49
C ILE A 42 3.86 -7.82 -5.30
N VAL A 43 4.14 -8.49 -4.18
CA VAL A 43 3.38 -8.33 -2.93
C VAL A 43 3.51 -6.89 -2.42
N HIS A 44 4.74 -6.37 -2.30
CA HIS A 44 5.02 -4.98 -1.94
C HIS A 44 4.25 -3.99 -2.82
N PHE A 45 4.35 -4.13 -4.15
CA PHE A 45 3.58 -3.32 -5.09
C PHE A 45 2.07 -3.34 -4.80
N GLY A 46 1.49 -4.52 -4.59
CA GLY A 46 0.06 -4.66 -4.28
C GLY A 46 -0.34 -4.06 -2.92
N LEU A 47 0.47 -4.31 -1.89
CA LEU A 47 0.24 -3.83 -0.54
C LEU A 47 0.20 -2.30 -0.49
N PHE A 48 1.19 -1.63 -1.06
CA PHE A 48 1.29 -0.17 -1.04
C PHE A 48 0.32 0.52 -2.01
N GLY A 49 -0.03 -0.14 -3.12
CA GLY A 49 -1.17 0.30 -3.94
C GLY A 49 -2.50 0.24 -3.17
N GLY A 50 -2.68 -0.78 -2.32
CA GLY A 50 -3.81 -0.90 -1.42
C GLY A 50 -3.93 0.26 -0.42
N ILE A 51 -2.82 0.77 0.13
CA ILE A 51 -2.83 1.95 1.01
C ILE A 51 -3.49 3.14 0.30
N VAL A 52 -2.98 3.49 -0.89
CA VAL A 52 -3.47 4.64 -1.64
C VAL A 52 -4.92 4.45 -2.07
N LEU A 53 -5.29 3.24 -2.49
CA LEU A 53 -6.67 2.91 -2.85
C LEU A 53 -7.62 3.10 -1.67
N PHE A 54 -7.34 2.52 -0.50
CA PHE A 54 -8.24 2.58 0.65
C PHE A 54 -8.33 3.97 1.26
N LEU A 55 -7.23 4.72 1.33
CA LEU A 55 -7.26 6.12 1.76
C LEU A 55 -8.10 6.97 0.80
N SER A 56 -7.92 6.78 -0.51
CA SER A 56 -8.67 7.51 -1.53
C SER A 56 -10.16 7.20 -1.49
N LEU A 57 -10.54 5.93 -1.31
CA LEU A 57 -11.93 5.52 -1.12
C LEU A 57 -12.53 6.10 0.17
N GLY A 58 -11.76 6.13 1.27
CA GLY A 58 -12.20 6.72 2.52
C GLY A 58 -12.55 8.21 2.39
N VAL A 59 -11.64 8.99 1.79
CA VAL A 59 -11.88 10.42 1.48
C VAL A 59 -13.07 10.57 0.53
N TYR A 60 -13.10 9.80 -0.56
CA TYR A 60 -14.13 9.92 -1.58
C TYR A 60 -15.51 9.54 -1.05
N TRP A 61 -15.65 8.52 -0.22
CA TRP A 61 -16.96 8.16 0.34
C TRP A 61 -17.49 9.22 1.30
N HIS A 62 -16.61 9.87 2.04
CA HIS A 62 -16.98 10.92 2.98
C HIS A 62 -17.32 12.24 2.28
N TYR A 63 -16.48 12.70 1.33
CA TYR A 63 -16.62 14.03 0.71
C TYR A 63 -17.19 14.01 -0.72
N LYS A 64 -17.32 12.84 -1.36
CA LYS A 64 -17.68 12.64 -2.78
C LYS A 64 -16.75 13.30 -3.79
N GLN A 65 -15.63 13.83 -3.31
CA GLN A 65 -14.60 14.47 -4.11
C GLN A 65 -13.23 14.21 -3.47
N ILE A 66 -12.20 14.21 -4.32
CA ILE A 66 -10.81 14.13 -3.90
C ILE A 66 -9.96 14.90 -4.91
N SER A 67 -9.04 15.72 -4.41
CA SER A 67 -8.16 16.52 -5.26
C SER A 67 -6.95 15.70 -5.72
N SER A 68 -6.37 16.05 -6.88
CA SER A 68 -5.11 15.44 -7.33
C SER A 68 -3.97 15.66 -6.35
N ARG A 69 -3.95 16.81 -5.64
CA ARG A 69 -2.95 17.09 -4.59
C ARG A 69 -3.07 16.08 -3.44
N THR A 70 -4.29 15.75 -3.01
CA THR A 70 -4.53 14.75 -1.97
C THR A 70 -4.08 13.36 -2.41
N LEU A 71 -4.32 12.97 -3.66
CA LEU A 71 -3.87 11.69 -4.21
C LEU A 71 -2.33 11.59 -4.19
N TRP A 72 -1.63 12.62 -4.68
CA TRP A 72 -0.16 12.64 -4.65
C TRP A 72 0.41 12.71 -3.24
N LEU A 73 -0.28 13.36 -2.30
CA LEU A 73 0.09 13.31 -0.89
C LEU A 73 0.02 11.87 -0.34
N PHE A 74 -1.01 11.10 -0.67
CA PHE A 74 -1.09 9.69 -0.25
C PHE A 74 0.01 8.83 -0.86
N VAL A 75 0.38 9.07 -2.12
CA VAL A 75 1.54 8.39 -2.74
C VAL A 75 2.82 8.72 -1.99
N ALA A 76 3.08 9.99 -1.68
CA ALA A 76 4.27 10.40 -0.95
C ALA A 76 4.30 9.79 0.46
N LEU A 77 3.18 9.79 1.19
CA LEU A 77 3.08 9.17 2.51
C LEU A 77 3.28 7.66 2.46
N ALA A 78 2.73 6.97 1.46
CA ALA A 78 2.93 5.54 1.28
C ALA A 78 4.40 5.20 0.96
N ALA A 79 5.06 5.99 0.10
CA ALA A 79 6.47 5.80 -0.21
C ALA A 79 7.39 6.06 1.01
N ILE A 80 7.11 7.11 1.78
CA ILE A 80 7.83 7.39 3.04
C ILE A 80 7.61 6.25 4.04
N TYR A 81 6.39 5.73 4.13
CA TYR A 81 6.07 4.61 5.00
C TYR A 81 6.83 3.33 4.61
N GLY A 82 6.93 3.03 3.31
CA GLY A 82 7.69 1.89 2.80
C GLY A 82 9.17 2.02 3.11
N PHE A 83 9.75 3.22 2.88
CA PHE A 83 11.12 3.51 3.28
C PHE A 83 11.36 3.32 4.79
N ILE A 84 10.42 3.74 5.64
CA ILE A 84 10.52 3.53 7.09
C ILE A 84 10.46 2.03 7.42
N ILE A 85 9.61 1.25 6.75
CA ILE A 85 9.54 -0.21 6.92
C ILE A 85 10.88 -0.86 6.57
N GLU A 86 11.54 -0.46 5.49
CA GLU A 86 12.86 -0.98 5.11
C GLU A 86 13.93 -0.69 6.17
N LEU A 87 13.89 0.52 6.77
CA LEU A 87 14.74 0.83 7.91
C LEU A 87 14.40 -0.05 9.11
N ILE A 88 13.11 -0.30 9.36
CA ILE A 88 12.71 -1.17 10.46
C ILE A 88 13.19 -2.60 10.25
N GLN A 89 13.08 -3.10 9.02
CA GLN A 89 13.59 -4.42 8.68
C GLN A 89 15.08 -4.53 8.90
N LYS A 90 15.85 -3.51 8.48
CA LYS A 90 17.30 -3.46 8.64
C LYS A 90 17.76 -3.51 10.10
N TYR A 91 17.07 -2.79 10.99
CA TYR A 91 17.55 -2.57 12.36
C TYR A 91 16.85 -3.43 13.41
N TRP A 92 15.61 -3.86 13.18
CA TRP A 92 14.78 -4.51 14.20
C TRP A 92 14.13 -5.82 13.76
N ALA A 93 13.94 -6.11 12.46
CA ALA A 93 13.28 -7.35 12.04
C ALA A 93 14.30 -8.49 11.80
N ILE A 94 14.16 -9.57 12.57
CA ILE A 94 15.05 -10.73 12.52
C ILE A 94 14.89 -11.45 11.17
N GLY A 95 16.01 -11.72 10.50
CA GLY A 95 16.02 -12.44 9.22
C GLY A 95 15.46 -11.66 8.03
N ARG A 96 15.27 -10.34 8.17
CA ARG A 96 14.99 -9.43 7.06
C ARG A 96 16.22 -8.59 6.73
N SER A 97 16.29 -8.11 5.50
CA SER A 97 17.37 -7.24 5.02
C SER A 97 16.76 -6.06 4.30
N PHE A 98 17.42 -4.91 4.41
CA PHE A 98 17.11 -3.74 3.60
C PHE A 98 17.24 -4.07 2.11
N ASP A 99 16.22 -3.73 1.33
CA ASP A 99 16.19 -3.88 -0.12
C ASP A 99 15.66 -2.62 -0.81
N GLY A 100 16.55 -1.97 -1.58
CA GLY A 100 16.17 -0.79 -2.36
C GLY A 100 15.09 -1.05 -3.42
N TYR A 101 14.96 -2.29 -3.88
CA TYR A 101 13.92 -2.67 -4.84
C TYR A 101 12.53 -2.76 -4.20
N ASP A 102 12.43 -3.01 -2.88
CA ASP A 102 11.16 -2.92 -2.16
C ASP A 102 10.67 -1.48 -2.11
N ILE A 103 11.55 -0.50 -1.87
CA ILE A 103 11.19 0.93 -1.91
C ILE A 103 10.62 1.32 -3.29
N ILE A 104 11.24 0.81 -4.36
CA ILE A 104 10.79 1.05 -5.73
C ILE A 104 9.42 0.40 -5.96
N ALA A 105 9.25 -0.87 -5.55
CA ALA A 105 7.99 -1.60 -5.68
C ALA A 105 6.86 -0.92 -4.89
N ASP A 106 7.11 -0.50 -3.66
CA ASP A 106 6.19 0.22 -2.79
C ASP A 106 5.74 1.53 -3.44
N THR A 107 6.70 2.31 -3.97
CA THR A 107 6.42 3.60 -4.61
C THR A 107 5.62 3.44 -5.90
N LEU A 108 6.00 2.49 -6.75
CA LEU A 108 5.27 2.19 -7.99
C LEU A 108 3.87 1.64 -7.68
N GLY A 109 3.75 0.80 -6.65
CA GLY A 109 2.48 0.30 -6.14
C GLY A 109 1.57 1.43 -5.70
N ALA A 110 2.08 2.36 -4.89
CA ALA A 110 1.34 3.54 -4.44
C ALA A 110 0.84 4.39 -5.61
N ILE A 111 1.68 4.63 -6.63
CA ILE A 111 1.28 5.31 -7.87
C ILE A 111 0.18 4.54 -8.59
N ALA A 112 0.33 3.22 -8.74
CA ALA A 112 -0.68 2.36 -9.35
C ALA A 112 -2.03 2.41 -8.60
N GLY A 113 -1.99 2.52 -7.27
CA GLY A 113 -3.17 2.70 -6.42
C GLY A 113 -4.02 3.91 -6.81
N VAL A 114 -3.40 5.00 -7.28
CA VAL A 114 -4.13 6.17 -7.82
C VAL A 114 -4.93 5.80 -9.07
N PHE A 115 -4.30 5.09 -10.02
CA PHE A 115 -4.96 4.68 -11.25
C PHE A 115 -6.09 3.67 -10.98
N VAL A 116 -5.85 2.71 -10.07
CA VAL A 116 -6.87 1.76 -9.64
C VAL A 116 -8.04 2.48 -8.98
N PHE A 117 -7.79 3.45 -8.10
CA PHE A 117 -8.84 4.27 -7.51
C PHE A 117 -9.66 5.02 -8.57
N GLN A 118 -9.01 5.61 -9.57
CA GLN A 118 -9.71 6.30 -10.66
C GLN A 118 -10.57 5.35 -11.49
N LEU A 119 -10.07 4.14 -11.78
CA LEU A 119 -10.81 3.09 -12.47
C LEU A 119 -12.03 2.64 -11.66
N VAL A 120 -11.85 2.34 -10.36
CA VAL A 120 -12.95 1.98 -9.45
C VAL A 120 -13.99 3.11 -9.40
N ARG A 121 -13.54 4.36 -9.31
CA ARG A 121 -14.44 5.52 -9.32
C ARG A 121 -15.23 5.62 -10.62
N TYR A 122 -14.58 5.40 -11.75
CA TYR A 122 -15.21 5.42 -13.06
C TYR A 122 -16.26 4.31 -13.23
N LEU A 123 -15.93 3.08 -12.83
CA LEU A 123 -16.78 1.91 -13.03
C LEU A 123 -17.99 1.87 -12.10
N PHE A 124 -17.84 2.32 -10.85
CA PHE A 124 -18.86 2.12 -9.81
C PHE A 124 -19.58 3.40 -9.36
N PHE A 125 -18.99 4.58 -9.56
CA PHE A 125 -19.54 5.84 -9.03
C PHE A 125 -19.85 6.90 -10.09
N ARG A 126 -19.60 6.61 -11.38
CA ARG A 126 -20.02 7.49 -12.46
C ARG A 126 -21.50 7.22 -12.77
N GLN A 127 -22.37 8.19 -12.46
CA GLN A 127 -23.76 8.15 -12.91
C GLN A 127 -23.79 8.13 -14.45
N PRO A 128 -24.61 7.29 -15.10
CA PRO A 128 -24.86 7.43 -16.52
C PRO A 128 -25.39 8.84 -16.78
N LYS A 129 -24.84 9.51 -17.81
CA LYS A 129 -25.34 10.81 -18.25
C LYS A 129 -26.79 10.71 -18.71
#